data_AF-A0A3N1MCL2-F1
#
_entry.id   AF-A0A3N1MCL2-F1
#
_cell.length_a   1.000
_cell.length_b   1.000
_cell.length_c   1.000
_cell.angle_alpha   90.00
_cell.angle_beta   90.00
_cell.angle_gamma   90.00
#
_symmetry.space_group_name_H-M   'P 1'
#
loop_
_entity.id
_entity.type
_entity.pdbx_description
1 polymer ?
#
loop_
_entity_poly.entity_id
_entity_poly.type
_entity_poly.pdbx_seq_one_letter_code
_entity_poly.pdbx_strand_id
1 'polypeptide(L)'
;MAAITGPFAAMDRVLFASPVLSLAATYTAPAAAPVAVRVIRCRGDALARLGEVGINRPADLFDLRAADVPVPIRGAALAVTEGGVTAQYQVRAVTPDTSRLVWRLDCARQA
;
A
#
# COMPACT_ATOMS: atom_id res chain seq x y z
N MET A 1 -4.64 -10.88 23.31
CA MET A 1 -5.11 -10.17 22.11
C MET A 1 -5.33 -8.71 22.52
N ALA A 2 -4.31 -7.86 22.41
CA ALA A 2 -4.39 -6.47 22.85
C ALA A 2 -4.99 -5.62 21.73
N ALA A 3 -6.13 -4.97 21.99
CA ALA A 3 -6.71 -4.01 21.08
C ALA A 3 -5.76 -2.83 20.93
N ILE A 4 -5.36 -2.52 19.69
CA ILE A 4 -4.52 -1.37 19.37
C ILE A 4 -5.42 -0.13 19.44
N THR A 5 -5.74 0.33 20.66
CA THR A 5 -6.58 1.51 20.92
C THR A 5 -5.68 2.69 21.24
N GLY A 6 -4.97 3.19 20.23
CA GLY A 6 -4.17 4.42 20.30
C GLY A 6 -4.77 5.52 19.43
N PRO A 7 -4.38 6.80 19.62
CA PRO A 7 -4.89 7.92 18.83
C PRO A 7 -4.68 7.77 17.32
N PHE A 8 -3.62 7.05 16.91
CA PHE A 8 -3.35 6.74 15.50
C PHE A 8 -4.34 5.74 14.88
N ALA A 9 -4.91 4.81 15.66
CA ALA A 9 -5.93 3.85 15.20
C ALA A 9 -7.31 4.51 14.99
N ALA A 10 -7.50 5.75 15.47
CA ALA A 10 -8.66 6.56 15.14
C ALA A 10 -8.43 7.40 13.88
N MET A 11 -7.22 7.98 13.73
CA MET A 11 -6.87 8.79 12.57
C MET A 11 -6.73 7.97 11.28
N ASP A 12 -6.14 6.76 11.35
CA ASP A 12 -6.01 5.89 10.19
C ASP A 12 -7.38 5.55 9.57
N ARG A 13 -8.40 5.31 10.41
CA ARG A 13 -9.76 5.02 9.99
C ARG A 13 -10.37 6.20 9.23
N VAL A 14 -10.09 7.43 9.67
CA VAL A 14 -10.58 8.64 8.98
C VAL A 14 -9.87 8.84 7.64
N LEU A 15 -8.55 8.68 7.60
CA LEU A 15 -7.76 8.86 6.37
C LEU A 15 -8.12 7.83 5.29
N PHE A 16 -8.21 6.56 5.67
CA PHE A 16 -8.57 5.48 4.75
C PHE A 16 -10.08 5.44 4.44
N ALA A 17 -10.95 6.06 5.24
CA ALA A 17 -12.35 6.22 4.86
C ALA A 17 -12.55 7.32 3.80
N SER A 18 -11.65 8.29 3.71
CA SER A 18 -11.77 9.42 2.79
C SER A 18 -11.68 8.97 1.33
N PRO A 19 -12.71 9.24 0.50
CA PRO A 19 -12.68 8.95 -0.93
C PRO A 19 -11.75 9.88 -1.72
N VAL A 20 -11.28 10.96 -1.10
CA VAL A 20 -10.32 11.88 -1.72
C VAL A 20 -8.88 11.44 -1.47
N LEU A 21 -8.59 10.89 -0.30
CA LEU A 21 -7.23 10.55 0.11
C LEU A 21 -6.86 9.09 -0.15
N SER A 22 -7.84 8.20 -0.26
CA SER A 22 -7.63 6.77 -0.43
C SER A 22 -8.36 6.21 -1.63
N LEU A 23 -7.68 5.30 -2.32
CA LEU A 23 -8.15 4.59 -3.48
C LEU A 23 -8.76 3.25 -3.06
N ALA A 24 -9.85 2.87 -3.72
CA ALA A 24 -10.39 1.53 -3.58
C ALA A 24 -9.41 0.53 -4.20
N ALA A 25 -9.14 -0.56 -3.49
CA ALA A 25 -8.26 -1.60 -4.00
C ALA A 25 -8.69 -3.00 -3.55
N THR A 26 -8.18 -4.00 -4.24
CA THR A 26 -8.32 -5.41 -3.88
C THR A 26 -6.93 -6.01 -3.76
N TYR A 27 -6.62 -6.55 -2.58
CA TYR A 27 -5.37 -7.24 -2.30
C TYR A 27 -5.57 -8.75 -2.39
N THR A 28 -4.74 -9.43 -3.18
CA THR A 28 -4.81 -10.89 -3.37
C THR A 28 -3.45 -11.51 -3.14
N ALA A 29 -3.30 -12.23 -2.03
CA ALA A 29 -2.10 -13.03 -1.76
C ALA A 29 -2.11 -14.35 -2.56
N PRO A 30 -0.93 -14.90 -2.98
CA PRO A 30 -0.78 -16.08 -3.84
C PRO A 30 -1.54 -17.38 -3.50
N ALA A 31 -2.24 -17.45 -2.37
CA ALA A 31 -3.08 -18.59 -2.00
C ALA A 31 -4.24 -18.18 -1.07
N ALA A 32 -4.64 -16.90 -1.10
CA ALA A 32 -5.68 -16.37 -0.24
C ALA A 32 -6.84 -15.80 -1.05
N ALA A 33 -8.02 -15.74 -0.43
CA ALA A 33 -9.15 -15.02 -1.01
C ALA A 33 -8.81 -13.53 -1.18
N PRO A 34 -9.28 -12.87 -2.26
CA PRO A 34 -9.13 -11.43 -2.42
C PRO A 34 -9.76 -10.66 -1.25
N VAL A 35 -9.06 -9.67 -0.74
CA VAL A 35 -9.50 -8.79 0.34
C VAL A 35 -9.75 -7.41 -0.23
N ALA A 36 -10.96 -6.88 -0.04
CA ALA A 36 -11.26 -5.48 -0.35
C ALA A 36 -10.56 -4.58 0.68
N VAL A 37 -9.73 -3.67 0.19
CA VAL A 37 -8.90 -2.78 1.01
C VAL A 37 -8.98 -1.35 0.48
N ARG A 38 -8.44 -0.42 1.25
CA ARG A 38 -8.18 0.94 0.76
C ARG A 38 -6.71 1.24 0.87
N VAL A 39 -6.16 1.91 -0.13
CA VAL A 39 -4.74 2.26 -0.18
C VAL A 39 -4.56 3.74 -0.44
N ILE A 40 -3.50 4.33 0.12
CA ILE A 40 -3.12 5.71 -0.18
C ILE A 40 -1.95 5.65 -1.15
N ARG A 41 -2.09 6.24 -2.33
CA ARG A 41 -0.97 6.31 -3.29
C ARG A 41 0.02 7.35 -2.80
N CYS A 42 1.24 6.92 -2.49
CA CYS A 42 2.33 7.81 -2.17
C CYS A 42 3.02 8.20 -3.48
N ARG A 43 3.15 9.49 -3.76
CA ARG A 43 4.05 9.95 -4.82
C ARG A 43 5.47 9.64 -4.36
N GLY A 44 6.11 8.66 -5.00
CA GLY A 44 7.46 8.24 -4.67
C GLY A 44 8.48 9.25 -5.16
N ASP A 45 8.76 10.31 -4.40
CA ASP A 45 10.05 11.01 -4.51
C ASP A 45 11.09 10.26 -3.67
N ALA A 46 11.39 9.02 -4.09
CA ALA A 46 12.52 8.29 -3.53
C ALA A 46 13.80 8.75 -4.25
N LEU A 47 14.37 9.86 -3.80
CA LEU A 47 15.68 10.34 -4.26
C LEU A 47 16.77 9.47 -3.62
N ALA A 48 16.98 8.26 -4.15
CA ALA A 48 18.10 7.41 -3.76
C ALA A 48 19.39 8.02 -4.32
N ARG A 49 20.14 8.72 -3.46
CA ARG A 49 21.50 9.20 -3.76
C ARG A 49 22.52 8.29 -3.07
N LEU A 50 23.26 7.51 -3.85
CA LEU A 50 24.60 7.06 -3.48
C LEU A 50 25.37 6.72 -4.76
N GLY A 51 26.56 7.31 -4.90
CA GLY A 51 27.65 6.99 -5.86
C GLY A 51 27.29 6.28 -7.17
N GLU A 52 27.46 7.01 -8.27
CA GLU A 52 27.58 6.53 -9.66
C GLU A 52 26.51 5.53 -10.14
N VAL A 53 25.49 6.08 -10.82
CA VAL A 53 24.42 5.41 -11.58
C VAL A 53 23.27 4.86 -10.74
N GLY A 54 22.41 5.77 -10.26
CA GLY A 54 21.09 5.41 -9.74
C GLY A 54 20.13 5.06 -10.88
N ILE A 55 19.62 3.83 -10.91
CA ILE A 55 18.52 3.44 -11.81
C ILE A 55 17.22 3.98 -11.21
N ASN A 56 16.76 5.14 -11.69
CA ASN A 56 15.44 5.67 -11.38
C ASN A 56 14.38 4.82 -12.09
N ARG A 57 13.84 3.81 -11.40
CA ARG A 57 12.59 3.18 -11.84
C ARG A 57 11.45 3.85 -11.08
N PRO A 58 10.44 4.42 -11.78
CA PRO A 58 9.23 4.88 -11.13
C PRO A 58 8.57 3.68 -10.46
N ALA A 59 8.65 3.60 -9.13
CA ALA A 59 7.93 2.63 -8.33
C ALA A 59 6.61 3.26 -7.90
N ASP A 60 5.51 2.55 -8.09
CA ASP A 60 4.23 2.96 -7.55
C ASP A 60 4.20 2.57 -6.07
N LEU A 61 4.19 3.56 -5.19
CA LEU A 61 4.16 3.34 -3.75
C LEU A 61 2.73 3.44 -3.23
N PHE A 62 2.35 2.49 -2.39
CA PHE A 62 1.04 2.47 -1.74
C PHE A 62 1.18 2.22 -0.24
N ASP A 63 0.55 3.03 0.58
CA ASP A 63 0.40 2.73 2.01
C ASP A 63 -0.89 1.91 2.19
N LEU A 64 -0.74 0.68 2.72
CA LEU A 64 -1.79 -0.28 3.04
C LEU A 64 -1.95 -0.37 4.56
N ARG A 65 -3.19 -0.36 5.07
CA ARG A 65 -3.43 -0.41 6.51
C ARG A 65 -3.14 -1.79 7.09
N ALA A 66 -2.42 -1.85 8.21
CA ALA A 66 -2.15 -3.12 8.90
C ALA A 66 -3.43 -3.78 9.47
N ALA A 67 -4.47 -2.99 9.73
CA ALA A 67 -5.77 -3.51 10.15
C ALA A 67 -6.50 -4.31 9.05
N ASP A 68 -6.32 -3.94 7.78
CA ASP A 68 -6.98 -4.60 6.65
C ASP A 68 -6.20 -5.87 6.25
N VAL A 69 -4.87 -5.77 6.25
CA VAL A 69 -3.97 -6.91 5.99
C VAL A 69 -2.85 -6.91 7.04
N PRO A 70 -2.92 -7.80 8.05
CA PRO A 70 -1.96 -7.82 9.14
C PRO A 70 -0.51 -8.05 8.69
N VAL A 71 -0.29 -8.92 7.71
CA VAL A 71 1.04 -9.28 7.20
C VAL A 71 0.97 -9.42 5.67
N PRO A 72 1.14 -8.33 4.91
CA PRO A 72 1.17 -8.41 3.45
C PRO A 72 2.46 -9.07 2.98
N ILE A 73 2.35 -9.84 1.89
CA ILE A 73 3.45 -10.59 1.32
C ILE A 73 3.87 -10.07 -0.05
N ARG A 74 5.17 -10.23 -0.34
CA ARG A 74 5.73 -10.03 -1.67
C ARG A 74 5.11 -11.01 -2.67
N GLY A 75 4.91 -10.56 -3.90
CA GLY A 75 4.32 -11.34 -4.99
C GLY A 75 2.80 -11.30 -5.02
N ALA A 76 2.15 -10.72 -4.00
CA ALA A 76 0.72 -10.46 -4.01
C ALA A 76 0.32 -9.51 -5.14
N ALA A 77 -0.90 -9.69 -5.63
CA ALA A 77 -1.52 -8.79 -6.57
C ALA A 77 -2.27 -7.68 -5.81
N LEU A 78 -2.25 -6.48 -6.37
CA LEU A 78 -3.01 -5.34 -5.90
C LEU A 78 -3.72 -4.72 -7.10
N ALA A 79 -5.06 -4.81 -7.12
CA ALA A 79 -5.88 -4.12 -8.12
C ALA A 79 -6.34 -2.79 -7.52
N VAL A 80 -5.95 -1.66 -8.10
CA VAL A 80 -6.31 -0.32 -7.59
C VAL A 80 -7.24 0.37 -8.58
N THR A 81 -8.38 0.87 -8.09
CA THR A 81 -9.37 1.61 -8.89
C THR A 81 -9.29 3.10 -8.60
N GLU A 82 -9.02 3.90 -9.63
CA GLU A 82 -8.92 5.36 -9.58
C GLU A 82 -9.71 5.94 -10.76
N GLY A 83 -10.64 6.87 -10.49
CA GLY A 83 -11.44 7.49 -11.55
C GLY A 83 -12.25 6.51 -12.41
N GLY A 84 -12.63 5.35 -11.86
CA GLY A 84 -13.35 4.29 -12.59
C GLY A 84 -12.46 3.35 -13.41
N VAL A 85 -11.15 3.59 -13.46
CA VAL A 85 -10.18 2.72 -14.15
C VAL A 85 -9.46 1.85 -13.11
N THR A 86 -9.41 0.54 -13.34
CA THR A 86 -8.67 -0.40 -12.48
C THR A 86 -7.34 -0.77 -13.10
N ALA A 87 -6.25 -0.52 -12.38
CA ALA A 87 -4.91 -0.92 -12.76
C ALA A 87 -4.41 -2.06 -11.88
N GLN A 88 -3.69 -3.01 -12.48
CA GLN A 88 -3.12 -4.17 -11.80
C GLN A 88 -1.67 -3.89 -11.41
N TYR A 89 -1.31 -4.30 -10.20
CA TYR A 89 0.02 -4.15 -9.65
C TYR A 89 0.47 -5.44 -8.98
N GLN A 90 1.78 -5.66 -8.97
CA GLN A 90 2.41 -6.73 -8.19
C GLN A 90 3.30 -6.15 -7.09
N VAL A 91 3.10 -6.62 -5.86
CA VAL A 91 3.87 -6.20 -4.68
C VAL A 91 5.30 -6.74 -4.80
N ARG A 92 6.27 -5.84 -4.89
CA ARG A 92 7.70 -6.15 -4.98
C ARG A 92 8.40 -6.13 -3.63
N ALA A 93 8.06 -5.15 -2.79
CA ALA A 93 8.58 -5.04 -1.44
C ALA A 93 7.50 -4.54 -0.47
N VAL A 94 7.69 -4.88 0.80
CA VAL A 94 6.81 -4.52 1.90
C VAL A 94 7.69 -3.96 3.01
N THR A 95 7.43 -2.72 3.41
CA THR A 95 8.16 -2.04 4.48
C THR A 95 7.18 -1.62 5.57
N PRO A 96 7.37 -2.05 6.83
CA PRO A 96 6.52 -1.60 7.92
C PRO A 96 6.77 -0.13 8.23
N ASP A 97 5.68 0.63 8.43
CA ASP A 97 5.72 1.92 9.11
C ASP A 97 4.92 1.80 10.41
N THR A 98 5.62 1.39 11.47
CA THR A 98 5.05 1.14 12.79
C THR A 98 4.53 2.42 13.45
N SER A 99 5.02 3.60 13.05
CA SER A 99 4.55 4.89 13.56
C SER A 99 3.14 5.24 13.07
N ARG A 100 2.78 4.74 11.88
CA ARG A 100 1.50 5.00 11.21
C ARG A 100 0.58 3.78 11.12
N LEU A 101 1.01 2.63 11.61
CA LEU A 101 0.28 1.35 11.53
C LEU A 101 -0.08 0.98 10.08
N VAL A 102 0.82 1.31 9.14
CA VAL A 102 0.68 1.00 7.71
C VAL A 102 1.86 0.16 7.22
N TRP A 103 1.61 -0.58 6.16
CA TRP A 103 2.58 -1.25 5.32
C TRP A 103 2.79 -0.42 4.07
N ARG A 104 4.01 0.04 3.84
CA ARG A 104 4.39 0.64 2.58
C ARG A 104 4.71 -0.46 1.57
N LEU A 105 3.97 -0.48 0.48
CA LEU A 105 4.12 -1.40 -0.62
C LEU A 105 4.86 -0.70 -1.77
N ASP A 106 5.96 -1.29 -2.21
CA ASP A 106 6.56 -1.01 -3.52
C ASP A 106 5.90 -1.93 -4.52
N CYS A 107 5.22 -1.35 -5.50
CA CYS A 107 4.46 -2.06 -6.50
C CYS A 107 5.00 -1.79 -7.90
N ALA A 108 5.06 -2.84 -8.72
CA ALA A 108 5.23 -2.70 -10.17
C ALA A 108 3.87 -2.81 -10.85
N ARG A 109 3.58 -1.86 -11.74
CA ARG A 109 2.40 -1.91 -12.60
C ARG A 109 2.52 -3.07 -13.58
N GLN A 110 1.44 -3.81 -13.74
CA GLN A 110 1.29 -4.83 -14.76
C GLN A 110 0.62 -4.19 -15.99
N ALA A 111 1.12 -4.53 -17.17
CA ALA A 111 0.62 -4.03 -18.45
C ALA A 111 -0.73 -4.66 -18.81
#